data_AF-A0A0Q9WWS2-F1
#
_entry.id   AF-A0A0Q9WWS2-F1
#
_cell.length_a   1.000
_cell.length_b   1.000
_cell.length_c   1.000
_cell.angle_alpha   90.00
_cell.angle_beta   90.00
_cell.angle_gamma   90.00
#
_symmetry.space_group_name_H-M   'P 1'
#
loop_
_entity.id
_entity.type
_entity.pdbx_description
1 polymer ?
#
loop_
_entity_poly.entity_id
_entity_poly.type
_entity_poly.pdbx_seq_one_letter_code
_entity_poly.pdbx_strand_id
1 'polypeptide(L)'
;MPTAMATLHVNRTLVEWSPIYGRYLVAQQNTSGHSLLIEELPFAVGPKSQGGVVCLGCYSPELENCCPQCGWPLCEECSKIEDNVHKQMECRIFKEAKARFYRIANGGQCPQLDCIMPLRWL
;
A
#
# COMPACT_ATOMS: atom_id res chain seq x y z
N MET A 1 -12.26 -13.11 -9.42
CA MET A 1 -12.82 -12.55 -8.19
C MET A 1 -12.19 -13.29 -7.01
N PRO A 2 -11.06 -12.83 -6.43
CA PRO A 2 -10.66 -13.35 -5.15
C PRO A 2 -11.60 -12.74 -4.13
N THR A 3 -12.52 -13.55 -3.63
CA THR A 3 -13.29 -13.27 -2.42
C THR A 3 -12.31 -12.77 -1.37
N ALA A 4 -12.44 -11.52 -0.91
CA ALA A 4 -11.69 -11.06 0.25
C ALA A 4 -11.93 -12.09 1.35
N MET A 5 -10.89 -12.88 1.69
CA MET A 5 -11.00 -13.83 2.78
C MET A 5 -11.36 -13.01 4.01
N ALA A 6 -12.48 -13.34 4.64
CA ALA A 6 -12.91 -12.70 5.86
C ALA A 6 -11.72 -12.73 6.82
N THR A 7 -11.18 -11.55 7.16
CA THR A 7 -10.07 -11.41 8.09
C THR A 7 -10.50 -12.13 9.37
N LEU A 8 -9.77 -13.17 9.75
CA LEU A 8 -10.08 -13.90 10.95
C LEU A 8 -9.89 -12.92 12.11
N HIS A 9 -10.97 -12.53 12.79
CA HIS A 9 -10.88 -11.63 13.93
C HIS A 9 -10.24 -12.38 15.11
N VAL A 10 -8.90 -12.51 15.10
CA VAL A 10 -8.14 -13.09 16.20
C VAL A 10 -7.91 -12.00 17.24
N ASN A 11 -8.98 -11.62 17.94
CA ASN A 11 -8.90 -10.62 18.99
C ASN A 11 -8.59 -11.31 20.34
N ARG A 12 -7.41 -11.92 20.44
CA ARG A 12 -6.91 -12.59 21.67
C ARG A 12 -6.03 -11.66 22.52
N THR A 13 -6.05 -10.37 22.23
CA THR A 13 -5.17 -9.39 22.87
C THR A 13 -5.98 -8.27 23.51
N LEU A 14 -5.57 -7.85 24.70
CA LEU A 14 -6.03 -6.64 25.37
C LEU A 14 -5.06 -5.50 25.10
N VAL A 15 -5.57 -4.27 25.10
CA VAL A 15 -4.73 -3.08 25.11
C VAL A 15 -4.57 -2.62 26.56
N GLU A 16 -3.34 -2.60 27.05
CA GLU A 16 -2.98 -2.01 28.33
C GLU A 16 -2.08 -0.78 28.14
N TRP A 17 -1.75 -0.07 29.22
CA TRP A 17 -0.91 1.12 29.20
C TRP A 17 0.17 1.08 30.28
N SER A 18 1.38 1.54 29.95
CA SER A 18 2.45 1.76 30.93
C SER A 18 3.06 3.16 30.78
N PRO A 19 3.62 3.74 31.86
CA PRO A 19 4.29 5.04 31.80
C PRO A 19 5.50 5.10 30.87
N ILE A 20 6.14 3.95 30.58
CA ILE A 20 7.39 3.87 29.82
C ILE A 20 7.09 3.66 28.32
N TYR A 21 6.15 2.78 27.99
CA TYR A 21 5.92 2.33 26.61
C TYR A 21 4.60 2.82 25.99
N GLY A 22 3.71 3.45 26.77
CA GLY A 22 2.39 3.81 26.31
C GLY A 22 1.50 2.57 26.15
N ARG A 23 0.69 2.53 25.08
CA ARG A 23 -0.24 1.42 24.80
C ARG A 23 0.48 0.19 24.26
N TYR A 24 0.16 -0.99 24.79
CA TYR A 24 0.72 -2.26 24.32
C TYR A 24 -0.34 -3.38 24.34
N LEU A 25 -0.08 -4.43 23.55
CA LEU A 25 -0.96 -5.60 23.46
C LEU A 25 -0.53 -6.69 24.44
N VAL A 26 -1.51 -7.25 25.16
CA VAL A 26 -1.33 -8.35 26.12
C VAL A 26 -2.15 -9.55 25.67
N ALA A 27 -1.51 -10.72 25.53
CA ALA A 27 -2.24 -11.95 25.26
C ALA A 27 -3.18 -12.28 26.43
N GLN A 28 -4.47 -12.47 26.16
CA GLN A 28 -5.48 -12.72 27.20
C GLN A 28 -5.39 -14.11 27.84
N GLN A 29 -4.68 -15.02 27.19
CA GLN A 29 -4.56 -16.41 27.59
C GLN A 29 -3.23 -16.98 27.10
N ASN A 30 -2.80 -18.10 27.70
CA ASN A 30 -1.60 -18.79 27.25
C ASN A 30 -1.74 -19.21 25.78
N THR A 31 -0.67 -18.94 25.02
CA THR A 31 -0.58 -19.28 23.59
C THR A 31 0.50 -20.33 23.38
N SER A 32 0.20 -21.36 22.60
CA SER A 32 1.22 -22.33 22.18
C SER A 32 2.21 -21.69 21.20
N GLY A 33 3.41 -22.24 21.11
CA GLY A 33 4.36 -21.83 20.06
C GLY A 33 3.72 -21.92 18.67
N HIS A 34 4.06 -20.97 17.79
CA HIS A 34 3.52 -20.85 16.43
C HIS A 34 2.03 -20.50 16.31
N SER A 35 1.38 -20.06 17.39
CA SER A 35 0.01 -19.54 17.28
C SER A 35 -0.01 -18.16 16.61
N LEU A 36 -0.99 -17.94 15.71
CA LEU A 36 -1.32 -16.62 15.20
C LEU A 36 -1.85 -15.75 16.35
N LEU A 37 -1.14 -14.65 16.66
CA LEU A 37 -1.54 -13.71 17.72
C LEU A 37 -2.47 -12.63 17.19
N ILE A 38 -2.12 -12.05 16.05
CA ILE A 38 -2.80 -10.91 15.42
C ILE A 38 -2.74 -11.12 13.91
N GLU A 39 -3.85 -10.82 13.24
CA GLU A 39 -3.92 -10.68 11.79
C GLU A 39 -4.79 -9.46 11.50
N GLU A 40 -4.26 -8.53 10.72
CA GLU A 40 -4.95 -7.31 10.34
C GLU A 40 -4.74 -7.03 8.85
N LEU A 41 -5.76 -6.48 8.20
CA LEU A 41 -5.60 -5.95 6.87
C LEU A 41 -4.84 -4.62 6.96
N PRO A 42 -3.94 -4.32 6.01
CA PRO A 42 -3.28 -3.03 5.98
C PRO A 42 -4.34 -1.95 5.76
N PHE A 43 -4.24 -0.86 6.54
CA PHE A 43 -5.13 0.29 6.34
C PHE A 43 -4.92 0.94 4.97
N ALA A 44 -3.66 1.10 4.57
CA ALA A 44 -3.26 1.58 3.25
C ALA A 44 -1.98 0.87 2.81
N VAL A 45 -1.81 0.75 1.49
CA VAL A 45 -0.59 0.19 0.88
C VAL A 45 -0.09 1.19 -0.16
N GLY A 46 1.21 1.46 -0.16
CA GLY A 46 1.83 2.36 -1.13
C GLY A 46 3.32 2.05 -1.34
N PRO A 47 3.94 2.72 -2.32
CA PRO A 47 5.37 2.64 -2.56
C PRO A 47 6.18 3.01 -1.31
N LYS A 48 7.34 2.37 -1.15
CA LYS A 48 8.27 2.70 -0.07
C LYS A 48 8.74 4.15 -0.21
N SER A 49 8.70 4.91 0.89
CA SER A 49 9.22 6.28 0.88
C SER A 49 10.70 6.31 0.56
N GLN A 50 11.12 7.27 -0.27
CA GLN A 50 12.49 7.34 -0.81
C GLN A 50 12.90 6.06 -1.56
N GLY A 51 11.92 5.32 -2.08
CA GLY A 51 12.13 4.15 -2.93
C GLY A 51 12.33 4.52 -4.40
N GLY A 52 12.64 3.52 -5.23
CA GLY A 52 12.70 3.70 -6.68
C GLY A 52 11.32 3.77 -7.33
N VAL A 53 11.29 3.93 -8.66
CA VAL A 53 10.05 3.86 -9.44
C VAL A 53 9.52 2.42 -9.44
N VAL A 54 8.25 2.26 -9.06
CA VAL A 54 7.54 0.97 -9.06
C VAL A 54 6.18 1.09 -9.74
N CYS A 55 5.63 -0.01 -10.21
CA CYS A 55 4.24 -0.07 -10.67
C CYS A 55 3.27 0.26 -9.53
N LEU A 56 2.34 1.20 -9.75
CA LEU A 56 1.35 1.57 -8.72
C LEU A 56 0.27 0.51 -8.47
N GLY A 57 0.16 -0.50 -9.35
CA GLY A 57 -0.75 -1.63 -9.18
C GLY A 57 -0.16 -2.82 -8.41
N CYS A 58 1.09 -3.19 -8.70
CA CYS A 58 1.71 -4.42 -8.17
C CYS A 58 3.06 -4.23 -7.46
N TYR A 59 3.59 -3.00 -7.42
CA TYR A 59 4.89 -2.63 -6.83
C TYR A 59 6.14 -3.29 -7.46
N SER A 60 6.00 -3.94 -8.63
CA SER A 60 7.16 -4.44 -9.36
C SER A 60 8.11 -3.29 -9.74
N PRO A 61 9.44 -3.47 -9.62
CA PRO A 61 10.44 -2.51 -10.08
C PRO A 61 10.54 -2.47 -11.62
N GLU A 62 11.40 -1.57 -12.12
CA GLU A 62 11.87 -1.50 -13.53
C GLU A 62 10.76 -1.28 -14.55
N LEU A 63 10.03 -0.17 -14.36
CA LEU A 63 8.84 0.10 -15.13
C LEU A 63 9.04 1.17 -16.22
N GLU A 64 8.97 0.71 -17.47
CA GLU A 64 8.96 1.57 -18.67
C GLU A 64 7.56 1.99 -19.15
N ASN A 65 6.51 1.43 -18.56
CA ASN A 65 5.14 1.77 -18.92
C ASN A 65 4.48 2.75 -17.92
N CYS A 66 3.54 3.54 -18.43
CA CYS A 66 2.72 4.46 -17.64
C CYS A 66 1.24 4.22 -17.91
N CYS A 67 0.40 4.53 -16.93
CA CYS A 67 -1.04 4.51 -17.05
C CYS A 67 -1.49 5.43 -18.21
N PRO A 68 -2.24 4.93 -19.19
CA PRO A 68 -2.65 5.74 -20.35
C PRO A 68 -3.62 6.87 -19.99
N GLN A 69 -4.25 6.82 -18.81
CA GLN A 69 -5.24 7.82 -18.38
C GLN A 69 -4.62 9.01 -17.64
N CYS A 70 -3.62 8.78 -16.79
CA CYS A 70 -3.01 9.81 -15.93
C CYS A 70 -1.50 10.00 -16.13
N GLY A 71 -0.82 9.08 -16.81
CA GLY A 71 0.62 9.16 -17.08
C GLY A 71 1.53 8.68 -15.95
N TRP A 72 1.00 8.18 -14.83
CA TRP A 72 1.78 7.69 -13.70
C TRP A 72 2.18 6.21 -13.85
N PRO A 73 3.21 5.71 -13.15
CA PRO A 73 3.77 4.38 -13.34
C PRO A 73 2.74 3.23 -13.22
N LEU A 74 2.52 2.48 -14.31
CA LEU A 74 1.65 1.31 -14.33
C LEU A 74 2.13 0.31 -15.38
N CYS A 75 2.31 -0.96 -15.01
CA CYS A 75 2.69 -2.01 -15.96
C CYS A 75 1.54 -2.40 -16.88
N GLU A 76 1.87 -3.05 -17.99
CA GLU A 76 0.90 -3.39 -19.02
C GLU A 76 -0.16 -4.35 -18.44
N GLU A 77 0.24 -5.30 -17.62
CA GLU A 77 -0.62 -6.26 -16.94
C GLU A 77 -1.60 -5.52 -16.01
N CYS A 78 -1.10 -4.61 -15.17
CA CYS A 78 -1.97 -3.82 -14.30
C CYS A 78 -2.87 -2.86 -15.08
N SER A 79 -2.44 -2.34 -16.23
CA SER A 79 -3.28 -1.47 -17.06
C SER A 79 -4.52 -2.17 -17.62
N LYS A 80 -4.45 -3.50 -17.82
CA LYS A 80 -5.57 -4.33 -18.29
C LYS A 80 -6.58 -4.67 -17.18
N ILE A 81 -6.21 -4.48 -15.91
CA ILE A 81 -7.09 -4.69 -14.76
C ILE A 81 -7.83 -3.39 -14.48
N GLU A 82 -9.16 -3.36 -14.62
CA GLU A 82 -9.95 -2.15 -14.36
C GLU A 82 -9.97 -1.78 -12.87
N ASP A 83 -10.08 -2.78 -12.02
CA ASP A 83 -10.21 -2.61 -10.57
C ASP A 83 -8.88 -2.71 -9.81
N ASN A 84 -7.78 -2.24 -10.42
CA ASN A 84 -6.52 -2.17 -9.68
C ASN A 84 -6.50 -0.97 -8.73
N VAL A 85 -5.73 -1.07 -7.65
CA VAL A 85 -5.66 -0.05 -6.58
C VAL A 85 -5.34 1.35 -7.11
N HIS A 86 -4.46 1.48 -8.11
CA HIS A 86 -4.10 2.76 -8.69
C HIS A 86 -5.27 3.43 -9.43
N LYS A 87 -5.99 2.66 -10.26
CA LYS A 87 -7.16 3.15 -10.99
C LYS A 87 -8.27 3.59 -10.06
N GLN A 88 -8.48 2.87 -8.97
CA GLN A 88 -9.55 3.12 -8.00
C GLN A 88 -9.27 4.33 -7.11
N MET A 89 -8.03 4.50 -6.65
CA MET A 89 -7.72 5.46 -5.58
C MET A 89 -7.20 6.79 -6.14
N GLU A 90 -6.11 6.77 -6.93
CA GLU A 90 -5.41 8.02 -7.28
C GLU A 90 -5.44 8.42 -8.76
N CYS A 91 -5.79 7.52 -9.70
CA CYS A 91 -5.74 7.81 -11.14
C CYS A 91 -6.59 9.02 -11.54
N ARG A 92 -7.84 9.10 -11.05
CA ARG A 92 -8.74 10.21 -11.32
C ARG A 92 -8.18 11.53 -10.79
N ILE A 93 -7.64 11.52 -9.57
CA ILE A 93 -7.04 12.69 -8.92
C ILE A 93 -5.88 13.23 -9.77
N PHE A 94 -4.98 12.37 -10.21
CA PHE A 94 -3.84 12.77 -11.04
C PHE A 94 -4.27 13.32 -12.40
N LYS A 95 -5.27 12.70 -13.04
CA LYS A 95 -5.82 13.16 -14.31
C LYS A 95 -6.45 14.55 -14.17
N GLU A 96 -7.31 14.75 -13.17
CA GLU A 96 -8.00 16.02 -12.92
C GLU A 96 -7.03 17.14 -12.53
N ALA A 97 -6.05 16.84 -11.68
CA ALA A 97 -5.01 17.78 -11.27
C ALA A 97 -3.95 18.04 -12.35
N LYS A 98 -3.98 17.31 -13.47
CA LYS A 98 -2.93 17.32 -14.52
C LYS A 98 -1.54 17.06 -13.93
N ALA A 99 -1.47 16.24 -12.89
CA ALA A 99 -0.23 15.90 -12.19
C ALA A 99 0.65 15.05 -13.11
N ARG A 100 1.84 15.55 -13.45
CA ARG A 100 2.76 14.87 -14.36
C ARG A 100 3.76 14.03 -13.60
N PHE A 101 3.95 12.79 -14.04
CA PHE A 101 5.06 11.96 -13.60
C PHE A 101 6.28 12.21 -14.48
N TYR A 102 7.40 12.55 -13.86
CA TYR A 102 8.69 12.74 -14.52
C TYR A 102 9.58 11.55 -14.22
N ARG A 103 10.02 10.83 -15.26
CA ARG A 103 10.97 9.73 -15.07
C ARG A 103 12.30 10.25 -14.55
N ILE A 104 12.76 9.64 -13.46
CA ILE A 104 14.09 9.82 -12.91
C ILE A 104 14.94 8.65 -13.41
N ALA A 105 16.22 8.89 -13.70
CA ALA A 105 17.13 7.86 -14.20
C ALA A 105 17.20 6.64 -13.27
N ASN A 106 17.40 5.46 -13.87
CA ASN A 106 17.42 4.18 -13.17
C ASN A 106 18.42 4.19 -11.99
N GLY A 107 17.98 3.69 -10.83
CA GLY A 107 18.79 3.57 -9.61
C GLY A 107 18.64 4.72 -8.59
N GLY A 108 17.88 5.76 -8.91
CA GLY A 108 17.63 6.89 -8.01
C GLY A 108 16.34 6.76 -7.17
N GLN A 109 16.30 7.49 -6.04
CA GLN A 109 15.08 7.70 -5.26
C GLN A 109 14.03 8.47 -6.10
N CYS A 110 12.77 8.09 -5.98
CA CYS A 110 11.65 8.71 -6.68
C CYS A 110 10.71 9.41 -5.67
N PRO A 111 11.00 10.67 -5.28
CA PRO A 111 10.18 11.39 -4.31
C PRO A 111 8.75 11.66 -4.81
N GLN A 112 8.50 11.56 -6.12
CA GLN A 112 7.16 11.70 -6.69
C GLN A 112 6.20 10.63 -6.21
N LEU A 113 6.69 9.42 -5.87
CA LEU A 113 5.84 8.34 -5.37
C LEU A 113 5.53 8.45 -3.86
N ASP A 114 6.21 9.35 -3.14
CA ASP A 114 5.98 9.56 -1.70
C ASP A 114 4.57 10.09 -1.40
N CYS A 115 3.91 10.71 -2.39
CA CYS A 115 2.54 11.20 -2.22
C CYS A 115 1.46 10.10 -2.30
N ILE A 116 1.81 8.91 -2.80
CA ILE A 116 0.83 7.84 -3.07
C ILE A 116 0.23 7.29 -1.77
N MET A 117 1.07 7.02 -0.76
CA MET A 117 0.59 6.48 0.52
C MET A 117 -0.33 7.47 1.26
N PRO A 118 0.01 8.77 1.41
CA PRO A 118 -0.93 9.78 1.91
C PRO A 118 -2.22 9.88 1.11
N LEU A 119 -2.16 9.84 -0.23
CA LEU A 119 -3.36 9.91 -1.07
C LEU A 119 -4.29 8.71 -0.88
N ARG A 120 -3.75 7.52 -0.61
CA ARG A 120 -4.53 6.30 -0.35
C ARG A 120 -5.05 6.21 1.08
N TRP A 121 -4.61 7.11 1.95
CA TRP A 121 -5.14 7.26 3.30
C TRP A 121 -6.38 8.16 3.34
N LEU A 122 -6.50 9.11 2.42
CA LEU A 122 -7.59 10.09 2.33
C LEU A 122 -8.84 9.51 1.66
#